data_AF-X1QK18-F1
#
_entry.id   AF-X1QK18-F1
#
_cell.length_a   1.000
_cell.length_b   1.000
_cell.length_c   1.000
_cell.angle_alpha   90.00
_cell.angle_beta   90.00
_cell.angle_gamma   90.00
#
_symmetry.space_group_name_H-M   'P 1'
#
loop_
_entity.id
_entity.type
_entity.pdbx_description
1 polymer ?
#
loop_
_entity_poly.entity_id
_entity_poly.type
_entity_poly.pdbx_seq_one_letter_code
_entity_poly.pdbx_strand_id
1 'polypeptide(L)'
;ANLWNDITVPFWSMPENTDHPTQKPEKLLAKLILASTNENDFVFDPFMGVGSSLVAAKKLNRRFLGIEIETEYCLLAAKRLHLAELDTTIQGYSDGVFWERNTLSVQKRKTNECPVISDPHFVI
;
A
#
# COMPACT_ATOMS: atom_id res chain seq x y z
N ALA A 1 9.02 1.37 -17.88
CA ALA A 1 10.41 1.16 -17.44
C ALA A 1 10.43 0.24 -16.23
N ASN A 2 11.43 -0.62 -16.07
CA ASN A 2 11.58 -1.57 -14.95
C ASN A 2 12.52 -1.05 -13.83
N LEU A 3 12.81 0.26 -13.83
CA LEU A 3 13.62 0.93 -12.82
C LEU A 3 12.74 1.82 -11.95
N TRP A 4 12.72 1.57 -10.63
CA TRP A 4 11.92 2.33 -9.66
C TRP A 4 12.84 3.15 -8.74
N ASN A 5 12.96 4.45 -9.02
CA ASN A 5 13.79 5.39 -8.24
C ASN A 5 12.98 6.17 -7.16
N ASP A 6 11.65 6.06 -7.19
CA ASP A 6 10.73 6.84 -6.34
C ASP A 6 10.40 6.16 -4.98
N ILE A 7 11.07 5.04 -4.69
CA ILE A 7 10.90 4.20 -3.49
C ILE A 7 11.94 4.56 -2.40
N THR A 8 12.89 5.42 -2.73
CA THR A 8 13.90 5.96 -1.81
C THR A 8 13.25 6.87 -0.77
N VAL A 9 12.80 6.28 0.34
CA VAL A 9 12.48 7.05 1.53
C VAL A 9 13.33 6.54 2.68
N PRO A 10 14.05 7.43 3.41
CA PRO A 10 14.75 7.00 4.60
C PRO A 10 13.74 6.34 5.52
N PHE A 11 14.07 5.13 5.98
CA PHE A 11 13.27 4.30 6.87
C PHE A 11 12.50 5.16 7.90
N TRP A 12 13.22 6.02 8.62
CA TRP A 12 12.72 6.92 9.68
C TRP A 12 11.57 7.88 9.32
N SER A 13 11.23 8.06 8.05
CA SER A 13 10.24 9.04 7.60
C SER A 13 8.86 8.42 7.29
N MET A 14 8.70 7.11 7.40
CA MET A 14 7.47 6.41 7.04
C MET A 14 6.54 6.22 8.23
N PRO A 15 5.26 6.63 8.17
CA PRO A 15 4.31 6.44 9.26
C PRO A 15 4.11 4.96 9.63
N GLU A 16 4.29 4.05 8.65
CA GLU A 16 4.12 2.61 8.84
C GLU A 16 5.31 1.92 9.51
N ASN A 17 6.36 2.65 9.88
CA ASN A 17 7.57 2.05 10.41
C ASN A 17 7.40 1.44 11.80
N THR A 18 7.99 0.28 11.98
CA THR A 18 8.15 -0.40 13.27
C THR A 18 9.64 -0.58 13.57
N ASP A 19 9.98 -1.03 14.78
CA ASP A 19 11.37 -1.31 15.18
C ASP A 19 12.02 -2.49 14.42
N HIS A 20 11.30 -3.11 13.48
CA HIS A 20 11.82 -4.23 12.70
C HIS A 20 12.90 -3.77 11.70
N PRO A 21 14.12 -4.33 11.79
CA PRO A 21 15.31 -3.79 11.11
C PRO A 21 15.25 -3.89 9.59
N THR A 22 14.43 -4.80 9.06
CA THR A 22 14.34 -5.06 7.61
C THR A 22 12.91 -4.96 7.08
N GLN A 23 12.06 -4.12 7.68
CA GLN A 23 10.69 -3.90 7.18
C GLN A 23 10.71 -3.31 5.77
N LYS A 24 9.91 -3.91 4.87
CA LYS A 24 9.77 -3.44 3.47
C LYS A 24 8.72 -2.31 3.43
N PRO A 25 8.94 -1.22 2.67
CA PRO A 25 7.96 -0.15 2.54
C PRO A 25 6.65 -0.63 1.91
N GLU A 26 5.51 -0.17 2.41
CA GLU A 26 4.20 -0.58 1.87
C GLU A 26 4.00 -0.08 0.44
N LYS A 27 4.51 1.12 0.11
CA LYS A 27 4.46 1.67 -1.25
C LYS A 27 5.10 0.75 -2.28
N LEU A 28 6.23 0.10 -1.95
CA LEU A 28 6.90 -0.85 -2.85
C LEU A 28 6.03 -2.08 -3.09
N LEU A 29 5.49 -2.65 -2.01
CA LEU A 29 4.68 -3.87 -2.08
C LEU A 29 3.34 -3.61 -2.77
N ALA A 30 2.74 -2.45 -2.55
CA ALA A 30 1.53 -2.01 -3.24
C ALA A 30 1.71 -1.99 -4.76
N LYS A 31 2.85 -1.47 -5.27
CA LYS A 31 3.16 -1.51 -6.71
C LYS A 31 3.21 -2.94 -7.25
N LEU A 32 3.85 -3.86 -6.52
CA LEU A 32 3.96 -5.27 -6.92
C LEU A 32 2.58 -5.95 -6.93
N ILE A 33 1.76 -5.74 -5.90
CA ILE A 33 0.43 -6.32 -5.77
C ILE A 33 -0.48 -5.80 -6.89
N LEU A 34 -0.54 -4.49 -7.11
CA LEU A 34 -1.35 -3.89 -8.18
C LEU A 34 -0.94 -4.38 -9.56
N ALA A 35 0.35 -4.60 -9.80
CA ALA A 35 0.85 -5.11 -11.08
C ALA A 35 0.56 -6.61 -11.30
N SER A 36 0.30 -7.37 -10.23
CA SER A 36 0.25 -8.84 -10.27
C SER A 36 -1.11 -9.43 -9.91
N THR A 37 -2.06 -8.61 -9.45
CA THR A 37 -3.35 -9.07 -8.91
C THR A 37 -4.47 -8.08 -9.18
N ASN A 38 -5.69 -8.59 -9.33
CA ASN A 38 -6.92 -7.81 -9.27
C ASN A 38 -7.42 -7.68 -7.82
N GLU A 39 -8.46 -6.87 -7.60
CA GLU A 39 -9.16 -6.86 -6.32
C GLU A 39 -9.74 -8.24 -6.01
N ASN A 40 -9.80 -8.60 -4.73
CA ASN A 40 -10.26 -9.89 -4.20
C ASN A 40 -9.40 -11.13 -4.53
N ASP A 41 -8.37 -10.98 -5.36
CA ASP A 41 -7.34 -12.00 -5.56
C ASP A 41 -6.61 -12.30 -4.24
N PHE A 42 -5.85 -13.39 -4.25
CA PHE A 42 -5.17 -13.93 -3.07
C PHE A 42 -3.66 -13.69 -3.13
N VAL A 43 -3.13 -13.02 -2.10
CA VAL A 43 -1.70 -12.76 -1.92
C VAL A 43 -1.13 -13.72 -0.87
N PHE A 44 -0.09 -14.47 -1.23
CA PHE A 44 0.59 -15.37 -0.32
C PHE A 44 2.03 -14.92 -0.06
N ASP A 45 2.43 -14.84 1.20
CA ASP A 45 3.80 -14.51 1.61
C ASP A 45 4.33 -15.52 2.66
N PRO A 46 5.17 -16.49 2.27
CA PRO A 46 5.69 -17.49 3.20
C PRO A 46 6.74 -16.96 4.19
N PHE A 47 7.20 -15.72 4.04
CA PHE A 47 8.20 -15.07 4.90
C PHE A 47 7.77 -13.65 5.24
N MET A 48 6.57 -13.52 5.80
CA MET A 48 5.89 -12.23 5.91
C MET A 48 6.61 -11.23 6.82
N GLY A 49 7.47 -11.69 7.75
CA GLY A 49 8.08 -10.84 8.77
C GLY A 49 7.01 -10.09 9.55
N VAL A 50 7.16 -8.76 9.66
CA VAL A 50 6.13 -7.89 10.26
C VAL A 50 4.91 -7.63 9.35
N GLY A 51 4.73 -8.37 8.27
CA GLY A 51 3.48 -8.41 7.51
C GLY A 51 3.23 -7.22 6.57
N SER A 52 4.27 -6.48 6.15
CA SER A 52 4.10 -5.35 5.21
C SER A 52 3.36 -5.74 3.92
N SER A 53 3.57 -6.96 3.42
CA SER A 53 2.92 -7.50 2.22
C SER A 53 1.43 -7.73 2.44
N LEU A 54 1.08 -8.32 3.57
CA LEU A 54 -0.30 -8.57 3.97
C LEU A 54 -1.06 -7.27 4.26
N VAL A 55 -0.41 -6.31 4.92
CA VAL A 55 -0.97 -4.99 5.16
C VAL A 55 -1.26 -4.29 3.84
N ALA A 56 -0.29 -4.25 2.91
CA ALA A 56 -0.51 -3.67 1.59
C ALA A 56 -1.64 -4.40 0.83
N ALA A 57 -1.70 -5.74 0.89
CA ALA A 57 -2.77 -6.53 0.30
C ALA A 57 -4.15 -6.15 0.88
N LYS A 58 -4.24 -6.05 2.22
CA LYS A 58 -5.47 -5.67 2.92
C LYS A 58 -5.97 -4.29 2.52
N LYS A 59 -5.09 -3.28 2.56
CA LYS A 59 -5.40 -1.90 2.18
C LYS A 59 -5.87 -1.78 0.72
N LEU A 60 -5.41 -2.70 -0.11
CA LEU A 60 -5.78 -2.81 -1.52
C LEU A 60 -6.96 -3.77 -1.77
N ASN A 61 -7.71 -4.22 -0.77
CA ASN A 61 -8.83 -5.16 -0.94
C ASN A 61 -8.44 -6.51 -1.58
N ARG A 62 -7.29 -7.06 -1.20
CA ARG A 62 -6.89 -8.43 -1.53
C ARG A 62 -7.09 -9.35 -0.34
N ARG A 63 -7.40 -10.62 -0.61
CA ARG A 63 -7.31 -11.68 0.40
C ARG A 63 -5.85 -12.06 0.57
N PHE A 64 -5.47 -12.54 1.74
CA PHE A 64 -4.06 -12.84 1.99
C PHE A 64 -3.85 -13.97 3.00
N LEU A 65 -2.67 -14.58 2.93
CA LEU A 65 -2.13 -15.49 3.93
C LEU A 65 -0.63 -15.25 4.03
N GLY A 66 -0.12 -15.18 5.27
CA GLY A 66 1.32 -15.16 5.49
C GLY A 66 1.75 -16.17 6.53
N ILE A 67 3.00 -16.59 6.42
CA ILE A 67 3.68 -17.48 7.35
C ILE A 67 4.91 -16.75 7.88
N GLU A 68 5.13 -16.88 9.18
CA GLU A 68 6.31 -16.37 9.87
C GLU A 68 6.63 -17.30 11.04
N ILE A 69 7.91 -17.56 11.28
CA ILE A 69 8.37 -18.47 12.32
C ILE A 69 8.51 -17.75 13.66
N GLU A 70 8.89 -16.48 13.63
CA GLU A 70 9.10 -15.68 14.84
C GLU A 70 7.78 -15.13 15.38
N THR A 71 7.42 -15.57 16.59
CA THR A 71 6.14 -15.21 17.22
C THR A 71 6.00 -13.69 17.44
N GLU A 72 7.09 -13.00 17.77
CA GLU A 72 7.08 -11.55 17.94
C GLU A 72 6.70 -10.82 16.65
N TYR A 73 7.17 -11.30 15.49
CA TYR A 73 6.85 -10.74 14.19
C TYR A 73 5.40 -11.04 13.79
N CYS A 74 4.89 -12.23 14.11
CA CYS A 74 3.47 -12.55 13.97
C CYS A 74 2.58 -11.58 14.76
N LEU A 75 2.95 -11.25 16.01
CA LEU A 75 2.19 -10.32 16.86
C LEU A 75 2.22 -8.89 16.31
N LEU A 76 3.39 -8.43 15.84
CA LEU A 76 3.52 -7.13 15.18
C LEU A 76 2.70 -7.07 13.89
N ALA A 77 2.73 -8.13 13.06
CA ALA A 77 1.92 -8.24 11.85
C ALA A 77 0.42 -8.17 12.16
N ALA A 78 -0.05 -8.91 13.17
CA ALA A 78 -1.45 -8.87 13.61
C ALA A 78 -1.88 -7.47 14.06
N LYS A 79 -1.04 -6.77 14.85
CA LYS A 79 -1.29 -5.38 15.25
C LYS A 79 -1.42 -4.46 14.04
N ARG A 80 -0.51 -4.55 13.08
CA ARG A 80 -0.55 -3.73 11.86
C ARG A 80 -1.76 -4.02 10.99
N LEU A 81 -2.13 -5.30 10.87
CA LEU A 81 -3.33 -5.72 10.12
C LEU A 81 -4.62 -5.19 10.75
N HIS A 82 -4.68 -5.05 12.07
CA HIS A 82 -5.79 -4.39 12.75
C HIS A 82 -5.80 -2.88 12.47
N LEU A 83 -4.65 -2.20 12.57
CA LEU A 83 -4.56 -0.77 12.23
C LEU A 83 -4.97 -0.49 10.77
N ALA A 84 -4.64 -1.41 9.86
CA ALA A 84 -5.03 -1.31 8.45
C ALA A 84 -6.54 -1.47 8.19
N GLU A 85 -7.34 -1.89 9.19
CA GLU A 85 -8.81 -1.84 9.13
C GLU A 85 -9.34 -0.42 9.32
N LEU A 86 -8.60 0.38 10.09
CA LEU A 86 -8.97 1.74 10.46
C LEU A 86 -8.41 2.76 9.46
N ASP A 87 -7.23 2.48 8.91
CA ASP A 87 -6.55 3.34 7.93
C ASP A 87 -6.05 2.52 6.74
N THR A 88 -6.71 2.70 5.60
CA THR A 88 -6.36 2.04 4.34
C THR A 88 -5.38 2.82 3.47
N THR A 89 -4.87 3.97 3.95
CA THR A 89 -3.99 4.81 3.14
C THR A 89 -2.63 4.16 2.90
N ILE A 90 -2.11 4.35 1.69
CA ILE A 90 -0.76 3.97 1.28
C ILE A 90 -0.08 5.23 0.77
N GLN A 91 1.15 5.47 1.23
CA GLN A 91 1.86 6.69 0.90
C GLN A 91 2.00 6.89 -0.62
N GLY A 92 1.47 8.02 -1.09
CA GLY A 92 1.53 8.42 -2.49
C GLY A 92 0.60 7.63 -3.41
N TYR A 93 -0.32 6.83 -2.88
CA TYR A 93 -1.37 6.15 -3.66
C TYR A 93 -2.73 6.75 -3.31
N SER A 94 -3.42 7.32 -4.30
CA SER A 94 -4.80 7.81 -4.16
C SER A 94 -5.52 7.72 -5.50
N ASP A 95 -6.85 7.57 -5.47
CA ASP A 95 -7.71 7.56 -6.67
C ASP A 95 -7.25 6.57 -7.74
N GLY A 96 -6.72 5.42 -7.32
CA GLY A 96 -6.24 4.36 -8.20
C GLY A 96 -4.85 4.58 -8.81
N VAL A 97 -4.16 5.70 -8.52
CA VAL A 97 -2.88 6.04 -9.15
C VAL A 97 -1.79 6.40 -8.11
N PHE A 98 -0.53 6.15 -8.47
CA PHE A 98 0.62 6.61 -7.68
C PHE A 98 1.02 8.03 -8.10
N TRP A 99 1.03 8.93 -7.14
CA TRP A 99 1.46 10.31 -7.32
C TRP A 99 2.93 10.51 -6.97
N GLU A 100 3.61 11.36 -7.73
CA GLU A 100 4.98 11.79 -7.43
C GLU A 100 5.03 12.73 -6.21
N ARG A 101 6.20 12.80 -5.58
CA ARG A 101 6.45 13.77 -4.50
C ARG A 101 6.23 15.19 -5.04
N ASN A 102 5.73 16.09 -4.19
CA ASN A 102 5.44 17.50 -4.52
C ASN A 102 4.24 17.76 -5.46
N THR A 103 3.41 16.76 -5.75
CA THR A 103 2.14 16.97 -6.49
C THR A 103 0.97 17.36 -5.57
N LEU A 104 1.20 17.56 -4.27
CA LEU A 104 0.16 17.93 -3.29
C LEU A 104 -0.64 19.19 -3.70
N SER A 105 0.01 20.16 -4.34
CA SER A 105 -0.64 21.36 -4.88
C SER A 105 -1.57 21.06 -6.06
N VAL A 106 -1.24 20.04 -6.86
CA VAL A 106 -2.05 19.55 -7.98
C VAL A 106 -3.23 18.71 -7.46
N GLN A 107 -3.03 17.92 -6.40
CA GLN A 107 -4.09 17.15 -5.73
C GLN A 107 -5.20 18.06 -5.14
N LYS A 108 -4.81 19.18 -4.50
CA LYS A 108 -5.76 20.17 -3.94
C LYS A 108 -6.58 20.91 -5.01
N ARG A 109 -6.08 21.04 -6.25
CA ARG A 109 -6.83 21.66 -7.35
C ARG A 109 -7.92 20.75 -7.88
N LYS A 110 -7.65 19.45 -8.05
CA LYS A 110 -8.65 18.47 -8.51
C LYS A 110 -9.85 18.33 -7.55
N THR A 111 -9.61 18.36 -6.25
CA THR A 111 -10.69 18.25 -5.24
C THR A 111 -11.59 19.48 -5.19
N ASN A 112 -11.09 20.66 -5.59
CA ASN A 112 -11.89 21.90 -5.63
C ASN A 112 -12.61 22.14 -6.96
N GLU A 113 -12.31 21.36 -8.02
CA GLU A 113 -12.85 21.57 -9.37
C GLU A 113 -13.87 20.50 -9.82
N CYS A 114 -14.02 19.38 -9.10
CA CYS A 114 -14.97 18.32 -9.46
C CYS A 114 -16.17 18.24 -8.51
N PRO A 115 -17.32 18.87 -8.84
CA PRO A 115 -18.60 18.39 -8.35
C PRO A 115 -18.91 17.06 -9.04
N VAL A 116 -19.46 16.11 -8.28
CA VAL A 116 -19.84 14.77 -8.72
C VAL A 116 -20.61 14.85 -10.04
N ILE A 117 -20.07 14.27 -11.12
CA ILE A 117 -20.81 14.02 -12.36
C ILE A 117 -20.76 12.52 -12.62
N SER A 118 -21.95 11.94 -12.66
CA SER A 118 -22.28 10.58 -13.07
C SER A 118 -21.64 10.21 -14.40
N ASP A 119 -21.06 9.01 -14.45
CA ASP A 119 -20.69 8.27 -15.66
C ASP A 119 -21.85 8.30 -16.68
N PRO A 120 -21.60 8.53 -17.98
CA PRO A 120 -21.18 7.41 -18.83
C PRO A 120 -20.11 7.78 -19.87
N HIS A 121 -19.27 6.81 -20.20
CA HIS A 121 -18.61 6.55 -21.51
C HIS A 121 -17.10 6.38 -21.41
N PHE A 122 -16.71 5.11 -21.19
CA PHE A 122 -15.40 4.57 -21.52
C PHE A 122 -15.32 4.30 -23.03
N VAL A 123 -14.31 4.83 -23.72
CA VAL A 123 -13.99 4.51 -25.12
C VAL A 123 -12.52 4.15 -25.21
N ILE A 124 -12.31 2.83 -25.41
CA ILE A 124 -11.15 2.06 -25.91
C ILE A 124 -9.79 2.27 -25.22
#